data_AF-A0A978SKV4-F1
#
_entry.id   AF-A0A978SKV4-F1
#
_cell.length_a   1.000
_cell.length_b   1.000
_cell.length_c   1.000
_cell.angle_alpha   90.00
_cell.angle_beta   90.00
_cell.angle_gamma   90.00
#
_symmetry.space_group_name_H-M   'P 1'
#
loop_
_entity.id
_entity.type
_entity.pdbx_description
1 polymer ?
#
loop_
_entity_poly.entity_id
_entity_poly.type
_entity_poly.pdbx_seq_one_letter_code
_entity_poly.pdbx_strand_id
1 'polypeptide(L)'
;MSTQDQELIPKSVLLRLLKDPFERLTDLQFWNGQLPPDFLMELPLPVDAKIIGTIVRYQGRSSEVILDAPQSQRQIHEFYANVLPASGWTLSEQEPPSPGFQTTTPGGFEYPTIYCHSEQQRSLTLEADQNGDDPTDIRLRLDLDFSACATRAEIAQSRTWNQEFYFPMPSLTLPENVQISQSRLERGGDKNNITLLSSAQINTTKSQEPLFCDYAEQLVNAGWSHQHKVTIEQSISSFWLIKDVQGNAWQGMFKLTQIEGQPNEYAASLLIWQ
;
A
#
# COMPACT_ATOMS: atom_id res chain seq x y z
N MET A 1 17.95 2.67 45.74
CA MET A 1 16.80 2.62 44.81
C MET A 1 17.24 1.74 43.66
N SER A 2 16.69 0.52 43.58
CA SER A 2 17.09 -0.50 42.62
C SER A 2 16.42 -0.24 41.28
N THR A 3 17.22 -0.30 40.23
CA THR A 3 16.84 -0.27 38.83
C THR A 3 16.07 -1.54 38.46
N GLN A 4 14.89 -1.32 37.87
CA GLN A 4 14.37 -2.07 36.72
C GLN A 4 14.05 -3.56 36.92
N ASP A 5 12.88 -3.82 37.50
CA ASP A 5 12.01 -4.87 36.97
C ASP A 5 11.45 -4.39 35.62
N GLN A 6 12.25 -4.51 34.55
CA GLN A 6 11.66 -4.55 33.20
C GLN A 6 11.00 -5.92 33.07
N GLU A 7 9.67 -5.95 33.00
CA GLU A 7 8.91 -7.15 32.66
C GLU A 7 9.41 -7.69 31.31
N LEU A 8 10.29 -8.69 31.37
CA LEU A 8 10.74 -9.43 30.20
C LEU A 8 9.54 -10.25 29.72
N ILE A 9 8.97 -9.86 28.58
CA ILE A 9 7.99 -10.70 27.89
C ILE A 9 8.65 -12.05 27.60
N PRO A 10 8.11 -13.17 28.12
CA PRO A 10 8.71 -14.48 27.86
C PRO A 10 8.77 -14.75 26.37
N LYS A 11 9.89 -15.32 25.88
CA LYS A 11 10.08 -15.65 24.46
C LYS A 11 8.91 -16.45 23.88
N SER A 12 8.31 -17.34 24.67
CA SER A 12 7.14 -18.13 24.25
C SER A 12 5.88 -17.29 24.00
N VAL A 13 5.69 -16.19 24.74
CA VAL A 13 4.60 -15.24 24.53
C VAL A 13 4.87 -14.41 23.28
N LEU A 14 6.09 -13.88 23.14
CA LEU A 14 6.51 -13.12 21.96
C LEU A 14 6.32 -13.92 20.67
N LEU A 15 6.79 -15.17 20.64
CA LEU A 15 6.63 -16.05 19.48
C LEU A 15 5.16 -16.33 19.15
N ARG A 16 4.28 -16.41 20.15
CA ARG A 16 2.83 -16.58 19.91
C ARG A 16 2.17 -15.31 19.38
N LEU A 17 2.63 -14.14 19.80
CA LEU A 17 2.14 -12.85 19.29
C LEU A 17 2.59 -12.60 17.85
N LEU A 18 3.82 -13.00 17.51
CA LEU A 18 4.39 -12.81 16.17
C LEU A 18 3.96 -13.87 15.15
N LYS A 19 3.32 -14.95 15.59
CA LYS A 19 2.98 -16.09 14.73
C LYS A 19 1.89 -15.73 13.72
N ASP A 20 2.15 -15.98 12.44
CA ASP A 20 1.11 -15.95 11.41
C ASP A 20 0.12 -17.13 11.65
N PRO A 21 -1.20 -16.94 11.46
CA PRO A 21 -2.19 -18.02 11.52
C PRO A 21 -1.79 -19.32 10.82
N PHE A 22 -1.08 -19.25 9.70
CA PHE A 22 -0.72 -20.41 8.87
C PHE A 22 0.68 -20.98 9.17
N GLU A 23 1.48 -20.31 9.99
CA GLU A 23 2.84 -20.73 10.31
C GLU A 23 2.85 -21.78 11.44
N ARG A 24 3.88 -22.64 11.51
CA ARG A 24 4.14 -23.46 12.70
C ARG A 24 5.09 -22.69 13.61
N LEU A 25 4.85 -22.71 14.92
CA LEU A 25 5.74 -22.05 15.88
C LEU A 25 7.19 -22.54 15.82
N THR A 26 7.42 -23.76 15.32
CA THR A 26 8.77 -24.34 15.13
C THR A 26 9.56 -23.67 13.99
N ASP A 27 8.87 -23.03 13.06
CA ASP A 27 9.48 -22.39 11.89
C ASP A 27 9.77 -20.90 12.14
N LEU A 28 9.37 -20.39 13.32
CA LEU A 28 9.54 -19.01 13.77
C LEU A 28 10.69 -18.89 14.77
N GLN A 29 11.66 -18.03 14.47
CA GLN A 29 12.78 -17.71 15.35
C GLN A 29 12.85 -16.20 15.58
N PHE A 30 13.27 -15.80 16.79
CA PHE A 30 13.49 -14.41 17.14
C PHE A 30 14.90 -14.22 17.71
N TRP A 31 15.59 -13.23 17.17
CA TRP A 31 16.94 -12.81 17.53
C TRP A 31 16.89 -11.40 18.10
N ASN A 32 17.13 -11.27 19.41
CA ASN A 32 17.06 -9.99 20.11
C ASN A 32 18.30 -9.14 19.83
N GLY A 33 18.12 -7.95 19.26
CA GLY A 33 19.20 -6.98 19.03
C GLY A 33 20.28 -7.40 18.03
N GLN A 34 20.05 -8.44 17.23
CA GLN A 34 21.06 -9.00 16.34
C GLN A 34 20.45 -9.68 15.10
N LEU A 35 21.28 -9.84 14.08
CA LEU A 35 20.99 -10.69 12.91
C LEU A 35 21.28 -12.17 13.26
N PRO A 36 20.58 -13.13 12.63
CA PRO A 36 20.98 -14.53 12.69
C PRO A 36 22.39 -14.72 12.08
N PRO A 37 23.22 -15.64 12.59
CA PRO A 37 24.58 -15.87 12.08
C PRO A 37 24.63 -16.27 10.59
N ASP A 38 23.57 -16.86 10.08
CA ASP A 38 23.35 -17.32 8.71
C ASP A 38 22.46 -16.37 7.90
N PHE A 39 22.38 -15.09 8.29
CA PHE A 39 21.60 -14.09 7.54
C PHE A 39 22.10 -14.00 6.09
N LEU A 40 21.16 -14.05 5.14
CA LEU A 40 21.44 -14.39 3.74
C LEU A 40 21.83 -13.20 2.86
N MET A 41 22.07 -12.04 3.47
CA MET A 41 22.58 -10.86 2.80
C MET A 41 23.43 -10.02 3.76
N GLU A 42 24.42 -9.31 3.23
CA GLU A 42 25.04 -8.21 3.98
C GLU A 42 24.05 -7.05 4.03
N LEU A 43 23.50 -6.77 5.21
CA LEU A 43 22.51 -5.72 5.40
C LEU A 43 23.21 -4.36 5.55
N PRO A 44 23.07 -3.43 4.60
CA PRO A 44 23.58 -2.08 4.81
C PRO A 44 22.73 -1.39 5.89
N LEU A 45 23.41 -0.86 6.92
CA LEU A 45 22.78 -0.15 8.02
C LEU A 45 23.01 1.36 7.86
N PRO A 46 21.97 2.20 8.04
CA PRO A 46 22.15 3.63 8.18
C PRO A 46 23.10 3.96 9.34
N VAL A 47 23.74 5.12 9.29
CA VAL A 47 24.62 5.60 10.36
C VAL A 47 23.82 5.66 11.68
N ASP A 48 24.42 5.18 12.77
CA ASP A 48 23.79 5.13 14.10
C ASP A 48 22.48 4.32 14.19
N ALA A 49 22.15 3.53 13.16
CA ALA A 49 21.03 2.60 13.24
C ALA A 49 21.32 1.48 14.25
N LYS A 50 20.28 1.11 15.01
CA LYS A 50 20.35 0.04 16.00
C LYS A 50 19.41 -1.08 15.59
N ILE A 51 19.94 -2.30 15.54
CA ILE A 51 19.10 -3.50 15.38
C ILE A 51 18.32 -3.72 16.67
N ILE A 52 17.00 -3.73 16.57
CA ILE A 52 16.09 -4.05 17.68
C ILE A 52 15.86 -5.55 17.73
N GLY A 53 15.69 -6.19 16.57
CA GLY A 53 15.67 -7.63 16.47
C GLY A 53 15.42 -8.14 15.06
N THR A 54 15.56 -9.44 14.91
CA THR A 54 15.27 -10.14 13.66
C THR A 54 14.28 -11.26 13.91
N ILE A 55 13.23 -11.29 13.08
CA ILE A 55 12.27 -12.38 13.03
C ILE A 55 12.61 -13.22 11.80
N VAL A 56 12.76 -14.53 11.98
CA VAL A 56 13.00 -15.48 10.89
C VAL A 56 11.83 -16.44 10.84
N ARG A 57 11.27 -16.62 9.66
CA ARG A 57 10.06 -17.40 9.38
C ARG A 57 10.32 -18.48 8.35
N TYR A 58 9.40 -19.44 8.26
CA TYR A 58 9.37 -20.44 7.20
C TYR A 58 10.72 -21.16 6.98
N GLN A 59 11.43 -21.47 8.08
CA GLN A 59 12.75 -22.12 8.05
C GLN A 59 13.83 -21.28 7.36
N GLY A 60 13.82 -19.96 7.54
CA GLY A 60 14.84 -19.06 6.98
C GLY A 60 14.46 -18.44 5.64
N ARG A 61 13.26 -18.74 5.12
CA ARG A 61 12.85 -18.30 3.78
C ARG A 61 12.19 -16.93 3.72
N SER A 62 11.81 -16.41 4.89
CA SER A 62 11.41 -15.03 5.08
C SER A 62 12.04 -14.53 6.37
N SER A 63 12.58 -13.31 6.35
CA SER A 63 13.16 -12.70 7.53
C SER A 63 12.84 -11.21 7.57
N GLU A 64 12.56 -10.69 8.76
CA GLU A 64 12.24 -9.29 8.99
C GLU A 64 13.19 -8.73 10.04
N VAL A 65 13.97 -7.73 9.64
CA VAL A 65 14.89 -7.01 10.51
C VAL A 65 14.24 -5.69 10.90
N ILE A 66 14.16 -5.45 12.20
CA ILE A 66 13.58 -4.23 12.78
C ILE A 66 14.73 -3.37 13.30
N LEU A 67 14.79 -2.12 12.86
CA LEU A 67 15.82 -1.14 13.21
C LEU A 67 15.18 0.13 13.74
N ASP A 68 15.87 0.78 14.68
CA ASP A 68 15.66 2.19 15.01
C ASP A 68 16.78 3.01 14.37
N ALA A 69 16.46 4.15 13.77
CA ALA A 69 17.47 5.07 13.25
C ALA A 69 17.08 6.55 13.47
N PRO A 70 18.05 7.45 13.71
CA PRO A 70 17.76 8.88 13.94
C PRO A 70 17.41 9.66 12.66
N GLN A 71 17.67 9.11 11.49
CA GLN A 71 17.36 9.72 10.20
C GLN A 71 15.85 9.76 9.96
N SER A 72 15.37 10.75 9.20
CA SER A 72 13.97 10.80 8.80
C SER A 72 13.62 9.69 7.80
N GLN A 73 12.33 9.35 7.70
CA GLN A 73 11.81 8.42 6.70
C GLN A 73 12.40 8.65 5.29
N ARG A 74 12.35 9.89 4.79
CA ARG A 74 12.89 10.25 3.47
C ARG A 74 14.39 9.92 3.34
N GLN A 75 15.17 10.22 4.37
CA GLN A 75 16.61 9.92 4.37
C GLN A 75 16.90 8.41 4.37
N ILE A 76 16.04 7.62 5.01
CA ILE A 76 16.13 6.14 4.98
C ILE A 76 15.87 5.61 3.57
N HIS A 77 14.81 6.08 2.90
CA HIS A 77 14.54 5.68 1.52
C HIS A 77 15.67 6.11 0.57
N GLU A 78 16.19 7.33 0.70
CA GLU A 78 17.34 7.82 -0.06
C GLU A 78 18.60 6.97 0.20
N PHE A 79 18.85 6.58 1.45
CA PHE A 79 19.98 5.71 1.80
C PHE A 79 19.90 4.36 1.06
N TYR A 80 18.78 3.64 1.21
CA TYR A 80 18.61 2.32 0.59
C TYR A 80 18.59 2.38 -0.95
N ALA A 81 17.98 3.41 -1.53
CA ALA A 81 18.00 3.63 -2.97
C ALA A 81 19.42 3.81 -3.54
N ASN A 82 20.35 4.35 -2.75
CA ASN A 82 21.73 4.58 -3.16
C ASN A 82 22.64 3.36 -2.96
N VAL A 83 22.49 2.62 -1.85
CA VAL A 83 23.43 1.54 -1.49
C VAL A 83 23.06 0.18 -2.11
N LEU A 84 21.77 -0.14 -2.22
CA LEU A 84 21.31 -1.45 -2.67
C LEU A 84 21.69 -1.77 -4.14
N PRO A 85 21.69 -0.81 -5.10
CA PRO A 85 22.09 -1.08 -6.48
C PRO A 85 23.51 -1.63 -6.63
N ALA A 86 24.45 -1.21 -5.79
CA ALA A 86 25.82 -1.72 -5.81
C ALA A 86 25.90 -3.22 -5.43
N SER A 87 24.88 -3.72 -4.73
CA SER A 87 24.74 -5.12 -4.31
C SER A 87 23.76 -5.91 -5.19
N GLY A 88 23.47 -5.45 -6.41
CA GLY A 88 22.65 -6.20 -7.38
C GLY A 88 21.13 -6.07 -7.19
N TRP A 89 20.68 -5.23 -6.27
CA TRP A 89 19.27 -4.96 -6.04
C TRP A 89 18.77 -3.81 -6.92
N THR A 90 17.66 -4.00 -7.61
CA THR A 90 17.01 -2.95 -8.38
C THR A 90 15.69 -2.57 -7.73
N LEU A 91 15.36 -1.28 -7.76
CA LEU A 91 14.03 -0.85 -7.35
C LEU A 91 12.99 -1.52 -8.26
N SER A 92 11.99 -2.16 -7.68
CA SER A 92 10.87 -2.72 -8.42
C SER A 92 10.12 -1.58 -9.10
N GLU A 93 9.82 -1.70 -10.40
CA GLU A 93 8.92 -0.77 -11.06
C GLU A 93 7.63 -0.68 -10.25
N GLN A 94 7.27 0.55 -9.84
CA GLN A 94 6.06 0.76 -9.07
C GLN A 94 4.88 0.18 -9.86
N GLU A 95 4.05 -0.62 -9.18
CA GLU A 95 2.78 -1.00 -9.77
C GLU A 95 2.03 0.29 -10.15
N PRO A 96 1.35 0.30 -11.30
CA PRO A 96 0.46 1.40 -11.59
C PRO A 96 -0.49 1.56 -10.39
N PRO A 97 -0.76 2.80 -9.95
CA PRO A 97 -1.58 3.02 -8.78
C PRO A 97 -2.89 2.26 -8.92
N SER A 98 -3.39 1.71 -7.80
CA SER A 98 -4.62 0.93 -7.82
C SER A 98 -5.76 1.78 -8.38
N PRO A 99 -6.71 1.23 -9.15
CA PRO A 99 -7.86 2.01 -9.61
C PRO A 99 -8.75 2.42 -8.43
N GLY A 100 -9.45 3.55 -8.58
CA GLY A 100 -10.38 4.06 -7.56
C GLY A 100 -9.75 4.97 -6.52
N PHE A 101 -10.44 5.19 -5.40
CA PHE A 101 -10.01 6.11 -4.33
C PHE A 101 -8.73 5.62 -3.65
N GLN A 102 -7.67 6.42 -3.73
CA GLN A 102 -6.42 6.14 -3.02
C GLN A 102 -6.56 6.56 -1.56
N THR A 103 -6.05 5.77 -0.63
CA THR A 103 -5.96 6.16 0.78
C THR A 103 -4.61 6.82 1.04
N THR A 104 -4.60 7.93 1.79
CA THR A 104 -3.45 8.25 2.63
C THR A 104 -3.67 7.48 3.91
N THR A 105 -2.95 6.40 4.12
CA THR A 105 -2.93 5.77 5.45
C THR A 105 -2.48 6.87 6.44
N PRO A 106 -3.26 7.22 7.49
CA PRO A 106 -2.82 8.18 8.50
C PRO A 106 -1.50 7.64 9.10
N GLY A 107 -0.40 8.36 8.89
CA GLY A 107 0.95 7.86 9.12
C GLY A 107 1.86 7.89 7.88
N GLY A 108 1.35 8.20 6.68
CA GLY A 108 2.21 8.43 5.52
C GLY A 108 2.98 7.18 5.09
N PHE A 109 2.36 6.01 5.19
CA PHE A 109 2.90 4.80 4.58
C PHE A 109 2.90 5.01 3.06
N GLU A 110 3.99 5.59 2.56
CA GLU A 110 4.47 5.30 1.22
C GLU A 110 4.41 3.78 1.07
N TYR A 111 3.84 3.29 -0.04
CA TYR A 111 3.83 1.86 -0.32
C TYR A 111 5.22 1.29 -0.03
N PRO A 112 5.30 0.15 0.67
CA PRO A 112 6.59 -0.39 1.05
C PRO A 112 7.47 -0.50 -0.20
N THR A 113 8.69 0.02 -0.10
CA THR A 113 9.58 0.07 -1.25
C THR A 113 10.14 -1.32 -1.47
N ILE A 114 9.82 -1.93 -2.61
CA ILE A 114 10.26 -3.28 -2.94
C ILE A 114 11.49 -3.19 -3.85
N TYR A 115 12.58 -3.83 -3.42
CA TYR A 115 13.77 -4.06 -4.23
C TYR A 115 13.86 -5.52 -4.64
N CYS A 116 14.32 -5.74 -5.87
CA CYS A 116 14.43 -7.04 -6.50
C CYS A 116 15.89 -7.40 -6.74
N HIS A 117 16.30 -8.60 -6.35
CA HIS A 117 17.61 -9.13 -6.71
C HIS A 117 17.51 -9.93 -8.00
N SER A 118 18.13 -9.45 -9.07
CA SER A 118 17.94 -9.93 -10.45
C SER A 118 18.32 -11.39 -10.67
N GLU A 119 19.29 -11.93 -9.91
CA GLU A 119 19.81 -13.28 -10.13
C GLU A 119 19.10 -14.39 -9.33
N GLN A 120 18.32 -14.04 -8.30
CA GLN A 120 17.95 -15.01 -7.26
C GLN A 120 16.47 -15.02 -6.89
N GLN A 121 15.61 -14.31 -7.65
CA GLN A 121 14.18 -14.19 -7.35
C GLN A 121 13.93 -13.81 -5.88
N ARG A 122 14.74 -12.91 -5.31
CA ARG A 122 14.57 -12.42 -3.93
C ARG A 122 13.94 -11.04 -3.94
N SER A 123 13.12 -10.74 -2.94
CA SER A 123 12.60 -9.39 -2.72
C SER A 123 13.02 -8.88 -1.34
N LEU A 124 13.38 -7.61 -1.29
CA LEU A 124 13.60 -6.87 -0.06
C LEU A 124 12.53 -5.77 0.00
N THR A 125 11.69 -5.83 1.01
CA THR A 125 10.63 -4.87 1.27
C THR A 125 11.08 -3.93 2.38
N LEU A 126 11.10 -2.62 2.09
CA LEU A 126 11.46 -1.56 3.02
C LEU A 126 10.21 -0.80 3.46
N GLU A 127 9.97 -0.78 4.76
CA GLU A 127 9.03 0.11 5.45
C GLU A 127 9.85 1.02 6.38
N ALA A 128 9.51 2.30 6.41
CA ALA A 128 10.16 3.28 7.29
C ALA A 128 9.09 4.25 7.80
N ASP A 129 8.80 4.17 9.10
CA ASP A 129 7.74 4.94 9.74
C ASP A 129 8.33 5.86 10.79
N GLN A 130 8.03 7.16 10.66
CA GLN A 130 8.45 8.16 11.64
C GLN A 130 7.23 8.69 12.38
N ASN A 131 7.19 8.47 13.70
CA ASN A 131 6.09 8.95 14.55
C ASN A 131 6.58 10.09 15.47
N GLY A 132 6.34 11.33 15.07
CA GLY A 132 6.76 12.49 15.85
C GLY A 132 8.27 12.58 16.00
N ASP A 133 8.75 12.70 17.25
CA ASP A 133 10.18 12.83 17.58
C ASP A 133 10.85 11.48 17.93
N ASP A 134 10.11 10.37 17.83
CA ASP A 134 10.68 9.03 18.04
C ASP A 134 11.66 8.67 16.90
N PRO A 135 12.64 7.78 17.15
CA PRO A 135 13.45 7.20 16.09
C PRO A 135 12.57 6.58 15.00
N THR A 136 13.01 6.63 13.75
CA THR A 136 12.30 6.01 12.64
C THR A 136 12.32 4.48 12.81
N ASP A 137 11.15 3.84 12.88
CA ASP A 137 10.97 2.38 12.84
C ASP A 137 11.19 1.93 11.41
N ILE A 138 12.24 1.14 11.18
CA ILE A 138 12.57 0.61 9.87
C ILE A 138 12.37 -0.90 9.89
N ARG A 139 11.60 -1.40 8.94
CA ARG A 139 11.39 -2.84 8.75
C ARG A 139 11.87 -3.26 7.39
N LEU A 140 12.82 -4.19 7.40
CA LEU A 140 13.42 -4.78 6.21
C LEU A 140 13.02 -6.23 6.14
N ARG A 141 12.10 -6.56 5.23
CA ARG A 141 11.66 -7.93 5.00
C ARG A 141 12.33 -8.51 3.78
N LEU A 142 13.16 -9.54 3.98
CA LEU A 142 13.79 -10.32 2.94
C LEU A 142 12.99 -11.61 2.71
N ASP A 143 12.48 -11.79 1.49
CA ASP A 143 11.77 -12.99 1.05
C ASP A 143 12.55 -13.69 -0.07
N LEU A 144 12.75 -15.01 0.09
CA LEU A 144 13.54 -15.83 -0.85
C LEU A 144 12.68 -16.62 -1.84
N ASP A 145 11.58 -17.20 -1.35
CA ASP A 145 10.74 -18.11 -2.13
C ASP A 145 9.40 -17.46 -2.55
N PHE A 146 8.94 -16.48 -1.76
CA PHE A 146 7.68 -15.75 -1.98
C PHE A 146 7.96 -14.32 -2.44
N SER A 147 8.91 -14.18 -3.35
CA SER A 147 9.36 -12.87 -3.78
C SER A 147 8.28 -12.16 -4.60
N ALA A 148 7.96 -10.94 -4.17
CA ALA A 148 7.12 -10.02 -4.94
C ALA A 148 7.70 -9.78 -6.35
N CYS A 149 9.00 -10.02 -6.56
CA CYS A 149 9.67 -9.82 -7.85
C CYS A 149 9.45 -10.98 -8.81
N ALA A 150 9.35 -12.23 -8.33
CA ALA A 150 9.05 -13.38 -9.17
C ALA A 150 7.61 -13.28 -9.71
N THR A 151 6.66 -12.99 -8.83
CA THR A 151 5.26 -12.75 -9.22
C THR A 151 5.12 -11.51 -10.09
N ARG A 152 5.89 -10.43 -9.88
CA ARG A 152 5.83 -9.23 -10.73
C ARG A 152 6.43 -9.41 -12.12
N ALA A 153 7.54 -10.12 -12.28
CA ALA A 153 8.08 -10.42 -13.60
C ALA A 153 7.15 -11.37 -14.38
N GLU A 154 6.55 -12.34 -13.69
CA GLU A 154 5.52 -13.21 -14.26
C GLU A 154 4.22 -12.46 -14.57
N ILE A 155 3.76 -11.53 -13.71
CA ILE A 155 2.61 -10.66 -13.98
C ILE A 155 2.92 -9.70 -15.13
N ALA A 156 4.12 -9.12 -15.19
CA ALA A 156 4.54 -8.24 -16.27
C ALA A 156 4.64 -8.99 -17.61
N GLN A 157 5.13 -10.24 -17.61
CA GLN A 157 5.11 -11.11 -18.78
C GLN A 157 3.69 -11.59 -19.10
N SER A 158 2.85 -11.85 -18.09
CA SER A 158 1.43 -12.15 -18.24
C SER A 158 0.58 -10.92 -18.57
N ARG A 159 1.14 -9.70 -18.67
CA ARG A 159 0.45 -8.56 -19.28
C ARG A 159 0.17 -8.78 -20.77
N THR A 160 0.79 -9.79 -21.38
CA THR A 160 0.36 -10.32 -22.69
C THR A 160 -0.91 -11.19 -22.61
N TRP A 161 -1.22 -11.77 -21.44
CA TRP A 161 -2.47 -12.48 -21.14
C TRP A 161 -3.57 -11.60 -20.51
N ASN A 162 -3.23 -10.42 -19.98
CA ASN A 162 -4.14 -9.53 -19.23
C ASN A 162 -4.53 -8.23 -19.97
N GLN A 163 -4.63 -8.24 -21.30
CA GLN A 163 -5.38 -7.17 -21.98
C GLN A 163 -6.87 -7.15 -21.55
N GLU A 164 -7.37 -8.23 -20.96
CA GLU A 164 -8.72 -8.35 -20.39
C GLU A 164 -8.93 -7.63 -19.03
N PHE A 165 -7.87 -7.09 -18.40
CA PHE A 165 -7.94 -6.53 -17.03
C PHE A 165 -7.61 -5.03 -16.92
N TYR A 166 -7.41 -4.33 -18.04
CA TYR A 166 -7.35 -2.87 -18.04
C TYR A 166 -8.75 -2.29 -17.95
N PHE A 167 -9.29 -2.25 -16.74
CA PHE A 167 -10.52 -1.53 -16.48
C PHE A 167 -10.27 -0.02 -16.61
N PRO A 168 -11.16 0.74 -17.25
CA PRO A 168 -10.91 2.16 -17.50
C PRO A 168 -11.17 3.03 -16.25
N MET A 169 -11.00 2.47 -15.05
CA MET A 169 -11.12 3.17 -13.77
C MET A 169 -9.78 3.82 -13.41
N PRO A 170 -9.70 5.15 -13.32
CA PRO A 170 -8.48 5.82 -12.92
C PRO A 170 -8.23 5.68 -11.43
N SER A 171 -6.98 5.87 -11.03
CA SER A 171 -6.62 6.15 -9.65
C SER A 171 -7.05 7.57 -9.30
N LEU A 172 -7.80 7.73 -8.20
CA LEU A 172 -8.26 9.00 -7.68
C LEU A 172 -7.42 9.40 -6.48
N THR A 173 -6.54 10.38 -6.68
CA THR A 173 -5.65 10.92 -5.63
C THR A 173 -6.43 11.82 -4.68
N LEU A 174 -5.92 11.97 -3.46
CA LEU A 174 -6.56 12.81 -2.45
C LEU A 174 -6.39 14.28 -2.81
N PRO A 175 -7.49 15.05 -2.86
CA PRO A 175 -7.40 16.50 -2.92
C PRO A 175 -6.78 17.07 -1.63
N GLU A 176 -6.32 18.31 -1.68
CA GLU A 176 -5.75 19.00 -0.51
C GLU A 176 -6.73 19.03 0.68
N ASN A 177 -6.22 18.79 1.89
CA ASN A 177 -7.00 18.77 3.15
C ASN A 177 -8.14 17.74 3.17
N VAL A 178 -7.93 16.61 2.49
CA VAL A 178 -8.84 15.45 2.49
C VAL A 178 -8.11 14.26 3.10
N GLN A 179 -8.81 13.52 3.96
CA GLN A 179 -8.35 12.24 4.50
C GLN A 179 -9.34 11.15 4.10
N ILE A 180 -8.85 9.96 3.76
CA ILE A 180 -9.70 8.80 3.51
C ILE A 180 -9.42 7.76 4.60
N SER A 181 -10.41 7.45 5.42
CA SER A 181 -10.28 6.48 6.52
C SER A 181 -10.41 5.04 6.05
N GLN A 182 -11.15 4.81 4.96
CA GLN A 182 -11.39 3.50 4.37
C GLN A 182 -11.55 3.65 2.85
N SER A 183 -10.95 2.73 2.09
CA SER A 183 -11.22 2.56 0.66
C SER A 183 -11.38 1.08 0.35
N ARG A 184 -12.29 0.75 -0.57
CA ARG A 184 -12.54 -0.62 -1.02
C ARG A 184 -12.75 -0.63 -2.52
N LEU A 185 -12.18 -1.64 -3.17
CA LEU A 185 -12.46 -1.97 -4.55
C LEU A 185 -13.19 -3.32 -4.60
N GLU A 186 -14.32 -3.35 -5.28
CA GLU A 186 -15.15 -4.53 -5.47
C GLU A 186 -15.35 -4.78 -6.96
N ARG A 187 -15.34 -6.06 -7.33
CA ARG A 187 -15.69 -6.52 -8.68
C ARG A 187 -16.91 -7.42 -8.60
N GLY A 188 -17.88 -7.14 -9.45
CA GLY A 188 -19.06 -7.96 -9.66
C GLY A 188 -19.23 -8.34 -11.12
N GLY A 189 -20.21 -9.20 -11.37
CA GLY A 189 -20.61 -9.58 -12.72
C GLY A 189 -19.93 -10.85 -13.26
N ASP A 190 -20.14 -11.12 -14.54
CA ASP A 190 -19.61 -12.28 -15.26
C ASP A 190 -18.66 -11.85 -16.40
N LYS A 191 -18.33 -12.76 -17.31
CA LYS A 191 -17.42 -12.45 -18.43
C LYS A 191 -17.98 -11.43 -19.43
N ASN A 192 -19.30 -11.25 -19.47
CA ASN A 192 -19.99 -10.43 -20.47
C ASN A 192 -20.60 -9.16 -19.87
N ASN A 193 -20.76 -9.09 -18.55
CA ASN A 193 -21.25 -7.92 -17.84
C ASN A 193 -20.38 -7.73 -16.60
N ILE A 194 -19.40 -6.84 -16.71
CA ILE A 194 -18.44 -6.56 -15.64
C ILE A 194 -18.86 -5.29 -14.92
N THR A 195 -18.86 -5.33 -13.59
CA THR A 195 -19.08 -4.16 -12.74
C THR A 195 -17.91 -3.96 -11.81
N LEU A 196 -17.48 -2.72 -11.64
CA LEU A 196 -16.46 -2.34 -10.67
C LEU A 196 -16.94 -1.18 -9.82
N LEU A 197 -16.80 -1.34 -8.51
CA LEU A 197 -17.16 -0.36 -7.52
C LEU A 197 -15.93 -0.02 -6.69
N SER A 198 -15.49 1.22 -6.74
CA SER A 198 -14.61 1.79 -5.73
C SER A 198 -15.44 2.62 -4.76
N SER A 199 -15.23 2.44 -3.46
CA SER A 199 -15.91 3.19 -2.42
C SER A 199 -14.92 3.70 -1.39
N ALA A 200 -15.21 4.86 -0.80
CA ALA A 200 -14.36 5.47 0.20
C ALA A 200 -15.16 6.25 1.25
N GLN A 201 -14.59 6.34 2.46
CA GLN A 201 -15.09 7.19 3.53
C GLN A 201 -14.11 8.34 3.73
N ILE A 202 -14.59 9.57 3.52
CA ILE A 202 -13.79 10.77 3.39
C ILE A 202 -14.05 11.69 4.58
N ASN A 203 -12.99 12.19 5.21
CA ASN A 203 -13.03 13.25 6.21
C ASN A 203 -12.36 14.52 5.65
N THR A 204 -13.08 15.63 5.64
CA THR A 204 -12.55 16.92 5.18
C THR A 204 -13.35 18.10 5.70
N THR A 205 -12.72 19.27 5.77
CA THR A 205 -13.40 20.55 6.00
C THR A 205 -13.91 21.19 4.70
N LYS A 206 -13.63 20.60 3.52
CA LYS A 206 -14.19 21.04 2.24
C LYS A 206 -15.69 20.76 2.22
N SER A 207 -16.44 21.70 1.66
CA SER A 207 -17.86 21.47 1.38
C SER A 207 -18.05 20.49 0.22
N GLN A 208 -19.26 19.94 0.11
CA GLN A 208 -19.58 18.87 -0.82
C GLN A 208 -19.30 19.19 -2.29
N GLU A 209 -19.62 20.41 -2.74
CA GLU A 209 -19.50 20.82 -4.14
C GLU A 209 -18.02 20.96 -4.59
N PRO A 210 -17.13 21.68 -3.86
CA PRO A 210 -15.71 21.68 -4.14
C PRO A 210 -15.07 20.28 -4.13
N LEU A 211 -15.39 19.46 -3.12
CA LEU A 211 -14.86 18.09 -3.04
C LEU A 211 -15.28 17.26 -4.26
N PHE A 212 -16.54 17.39 -4.69
CA PHE A 212 -17.03 16.72 -5.88
C PHE A 212 -16.31 17.19 -7.16
N CYS A 213 -16.08 18.50 -7.29
CA CYS A 213 -15.36 19.06 -8.44
C CYS A 213 -13.92 18.57 -8.52
N ASP A 214 -13.21 18.49 -7.40
CA ASP A 214 -11.82 17.98 -7.37
C ASP A 214 -11.72 16.56 -7.96
N TYR A 215 -12.64 15.67 -7.58
CA TYR A 215 -12.67 14.31 -8.14
C TYR A 215 -13.19 14.26 -9.57
N ALA A 216 -14.19 15.08 -9.93
CA ALA A 216 -14.70 15.15 -11.29
C ALA A 216 -13.63 15.62 -12.29
N GLU A 217 -12.76 16.55 -11.89
CA GLU A 217 -11.61 17.00 -12.70
C GLU A 217 -10.64 15.85 -12.97
N GLN A 218 -10.35 15.01 -11.96
CA GLN A 218 -9.50 13.83 -12.15
C GLN A 218 -10.11 12.83 -13.15
N LEU A 219 -11.44 12.62 -13.13
CA LEU A 219 -12.13 11.77 -14.10
C LEU A 219 -12.02 12.34 -15.52
N VAL A 220 -12.19 13.65 -15.70
CA VAL A 220 -12.01 14.32 -17.00
C VAL A 220 -10.57 14.17 -17.49
N ASN A 221 -9.58 14.36 -16.62
CA ASN A 221 -8.16 14.19 -16.95
C ASN A 221 -7.82 12.73 -17.32
N ALA A 222 -8.59 11.76 -16.80
CA ALA A 222 -8.52 10.36 -17.19
C ALA A 222 -9.27 10.03 -18.51
N GLY A 223 -9.81 11.03 -19.20
CA GLY A 223 -10.50 10.88 -20.49
C GLY A 223 -11.99 10.54 -20.37
N TRP A 224 -12.59 10.62 -19.18
CA TRP A 224 -14.01 10.36 -19.01
C TRP A 224 -14.84 11.55 -19.51
N SER A 225 -15.96 11.25 -20.18
CA SER A 225 -16.83 12.24 -20.78
C SER A 225 -18.11 12.42 -19.97
N HIS A 226 -18.22 13.56 -19.29
CA HIS A 226 -19.37 13.90 -18.45
C HIS A 226 -20.68 13.92 -19.26
N GLN A 227 -21.72 13.28 -18.73
CA GLN A 227 -23.06 13.25 -19.33
C GLN A 227 -24.02 14.15 -18.57
N HIS A 228 -24.20 13.88 -17.28
CA HIS A 228 -25.20 14.55 -16.45
C HIS A 228 -24.78 14.57 -14.99
N LYS A 229 -25.23 15.61 -14.27
CA LYS A 229 -25.03 15.81 -12.83
C LYS A 229 -26.38 15.97 -12.15
N VAL A 230 -26.58 15.25 -11.06
CA VAL A 230 -27.76 15.31 -10.20
C VAL A 230 -27.32 15.72 -8.81
N THR A 231 -27.94 16.76 -8.26
CA THR A 231 -27.73 17.17 -6.87
C THR A 231 -29.05 17.07 -6.11
N ILE A 232 -29.02 16.37 -4.99
CA ILE A 232 -30.06 16.34 -3.96
C ILE A 232 -29.42 16.78 -2.64
N GLU A 233 -30.22 17.16 -1.64
CA GLU A 233 -29.75 17.87 -0.44
C GLU A 233 -28.43 17.36 0.15
N GLN A 234 -28.29 16.04 0.32
CA GLN A 234 -27.10 15.42 0.92
C GLN A 234 -26.25 14.63 -0.08
N SER A 235 -26.54 14.66 -1.38
CA SER A 235 -25.83 13.83 -2.36
C SER A 235 -25.67 14.53 -3.70
N ILE A 236 -24.45 14.44 -4.25
CA ILE A 236 -24.15 14.81 -5.63
C ILE A 236 -23.76 13.55 -6.38
N SER A 237 -24.33 13.35 -7.56
CA SER A 237 -23.97 12.27 -8.49
C SER A 237 -23.64 12.82 -9.87
N SER A 238 -22.66 12.25 -10.57
CA SER A 238 -22.41 12.46 -11.99
C SER A 238 -22.36 11.15 -12.75
N PHE A 239 -22.76 11.20 -14.01
CA PHE A 239 -22.78 10.08 -14.95
C PHE A 239 -21.80 10.33 -16.08
N TRP A 240 -21.12 9.27 -16.51
CA TRP A 240 -19.96 9.36 -17.39
C TRP A 240 -20.02 8.32 -18.50
N LEU A 241 -19.50 8.69 -19.67
CA LEU A 241 -19.14 7.76 -20.74
C LEU A 241 -17.63 7.57 -20.77
N ILE A 242 -17.22 6.33 -20.92
CA ILE A 242 -15.82 5.91 -20.84
C ILE A 242 -15.53 5.00 -22.02
N LYS A 243 -14.32 5.09 -22.58
CA LYS A 243 -13.83 4.16 -23.59
C LYS A 243 -12.59 3.48 -23.05
N ASP A 244 -12.58 2.15 -23.06
CA ASP A 244 -11.37 1.41 -22.73
C ASP A 244 -10.34 1.46 -23.88
N VAL A 245 -9.17 0.86 -23.66
CA VAL A 245 -8.08 0.84 -24.63
C VAL A 245 -8.41 0.06 -25.91
N GLN A 246 -9.42 -0.81 -25.86
CA GLN A 246 -9.96 -1.53 -27.02
C GLN A 246 -11.10 -0.76 -27.71
N GLY A 247 -11.54 0.36 -27.16
CA GLY A 247 -12.61 1.20 -27.69
C GLY A 247 -14.01 0.76 -27.28
N ASN A 248 -14.17 -0.21 -26.36
CA ASN A 248 -15.49 -0.58 -25.86
C ASN A 248 -16.05 0.54 -24.99
N ALA A 249 -17.36 0.74 -25.09
CA ALA A 249 -18.07 1.72 -24.29
C ALA A 249 -18.35 1.17 -22.89
N TRP A 250 -18.09 2.01 -21.89
CA TRP A 250 -18.43 1.78 -20.49
C TRP A 250 -19.25 2.96 -19.98
N GLN A 251 -20.09 2.70 -18.99
CA GLN A 251 -20.82 3.71 -18.26
C GLN A 251 -20.24 3.84 -16.86
N GLY A 252 -20.23 5.06 -16.34
CA GLY A 252 -19.74 5.38 -15.01
C GLY A 252 -20.72 6.22 -14.21
N MET A 253 -20.70 6.04 -12.90
CA MET A 253 -21.37 6.90 -11.94
C MET A 253 -20.41 7.23 -10.80
N PHE A 254 -20.17 8.51 -10.57
CA PHE A 254 -19.53 9.01 -9.37
C PHE A 254 -20.59 9.60 -8.45
N LYS A 255 -20.59 9.24 -7.17
CA LYS A 255 -21.51 9.74 -6.16
C LYS A 255 -20.75 10.14 -4.91
N LEU A 256 -21.14 11.27 -4.32
CA LEU A 256 -20.62 11.80 -3.08
C LEU A 256 -21.80 12.15 -2.16
N THR A 257 -21.92 11.47 -1.03
CA THR A 257 -23.02 11.64 -0.07
C THR A 257 -22.47 12.12 1.27
N GLN A 258 -23.01 13.21 1.82
CA GLN A 258 -22.69 13.65 3.18
C GLN A 258 -23.32 12.68 4.20
N ILE A 259 -22.56 12.29 5.22
CA ILE A 259 -23.07 11.41 6.27
C ILE A 259 -23.92 12.22 7.24
N GLU A 260 -25.15 11.76 7.51
CA GLU A 260 -26.08 12.45 8.39
C GLU A 260 -25.48 12.62 9.81
N GLY A 261 -25.57 13.84 10.35
CA GLY A 261 -24.99 14.18 11.65
C GLY A 261 -23.46 14.37 11.66
N GLN A 262 -22.77 14.16 10.53
CA GLN A 262 -21.32 14.31 10.41
C GLN A 262 -20.97 15.31 9.30
N PRO A 263 -20.90 16.62 9.60
CA PRO A 263 -20.78 17.66 8.57
C PRO A 263 -19.50 17.58 7.75
N ASN A 264 -18.45 16.96 8.29
CA ASN A 264 -17.13 16.81 7.67
C ASN A 264 -16.87 15.41 7.11
N GLU A 265 -17.88 14.52 7.11
CA GLU A 265 -17.74 13.16 6.62
C GLU A 265 -18.61 12.89 5.38
N TYR A 266 -18.00 12.24 4.40
CA TYR A 266 -18.64 11.88 3.15
C TYR A 266 -18.41 10.41 2.81
N ALA A 267 -19.43 9.75 2.27
CA ALA A 267 -19.31 8.49 1.57
C ALA A 267 -19.20 8.76 0.06
N ALA A 268 -18.10 8.31 -0.54
CA ALA A 268 -17.85 8.42 -1.98
C ALA A 268 -17.93 7.04 -2.64
N SER A 269 -18.48 6.99 -3.85
CA SER A 269 -18.52 5.77 -4.66
C SER A 269 -18.32 6.08 -6.13
N LEU A 270 -17.45 5.31 -6.79
CA LEU A 270 -17.21 5.32 -8.22
C LEU A 270 -17.56 3.94 -8.77
N LEU A 271 -18.64 3.86 -9.53
CA LEU A 271 -19.14 2.64 -10.15
C LEU A 271 -18.91 2.72 -11.66
N ILE A 272 -18.39 1.67 -12.28
CA ILE A 272 -18.39 1.49 -13.74
C ILE A 272 -18.96 0.14 -14.14
N TRP A 273 -19.62 0.10 -15.29
CA TRP A 273 -20.16 -1.12 -15.88
C TRP A 273 -20.09 -1.07 -17.41
N GLN A 274 -20.01 -2.25 -18.00
CA GLN A 274 -19.94 -2.47 -19.45
C GLN A 274 -21.27 -3.01 -19.99
#